data_AF-A0A8J3TDS1-F1
#
_entry.id   AF-A0A8J3TDS1-F1
#
_cell.length_a   1.000
_cell.length_b   1.000
_cell.length_c   1.000
_cell.angle_alpha   90.00
_cell.angle_beta   90.00
_cell.angle_gamma   90.00
#
_symmetry.space_group_name_H-M   'P 1'
#
loop_
_entity.id
_entity.type
_entity.pdbx_description
1 polymer ?
#
loop_
_entity_poly.entity_id
_entity_poly.type
_entity_poly.pdbx_seq_one_letter_code
_entity_poly.pdbx_strand_id
1 'polypeptide(L)'
;MIVRSATLNDVDTLVDIHRQARDTYYRGVIPDEELDDPAERAEMRAAYERAIPKPGRRLLCAEHDGAVVGFAARSTTSGRGPSTPGAAGSPTGTSAPAPVTRGSYGCA
;
A
#
# COMPACT_ATOMS: atom_id res chain seq x y z
N MET A 1 13.16 -12.35 -17.90
CA MET A 1 12.26 -11.82 -16.86
C MET A 1 11.82 -12.95 -15.95
N ILE A 2 12.00 -12.79 -14.63
CA ILE A 2 11.69 -13.79 -13.59
C ILE A 2 10.82 -13.13 -12.53
N VAL A 3 9.86 -13.87 -11.95
CA VAL A 3 9.09 -13.40 -10.79
C VAL A 3 9.44 -14.28 -9.59
N ARG A 4 9.83 -13.65 -8.48
CA ARG A 4 10.23 -14.32 -7.24
C ARG A 4 9.59 -13.68 -6.02
N SER A 5 9.59 -14.40 -4.89
CA SER A 5 9.22 -13.80 -3.61
C SER A 5 10.21 -12.69 -3.24
N ALA A 6 9.69 -11.60 -2.70
CA ALA A 6 10.51 -10.54 -2.13
C ALA A 6 11.23 -11.02 -0.88
N THR A 7 12.44 -10.50 -0.66
CA THR A 7 13.26 -10.71 0.53
C THR A 7 13.52 -9.38 1.22
N LEU A 8 13.98 -9.40 2.47
CA LEU A 8 14.32 -8.17 3.20
C LEU A 8 15.40 -7.34 2.49
N ASN A 9 16.25 -7.96 1.67
CA ASN A 9 17.26 -7.25 0.86
C ASN A 9 16.64 -6.41 -0.27
N ASP A 10 15.40 -6.69 -0.64
CA ASP A 10 14.70 -5.96 -1.70
C ASP A 10 14.01 -4.69 -1.16
N VAL A 11 13.93 -4.49 0.17
CA VAL A 11 13.14 -3.44 0.81
C VAL A 11 13.45 -2.06 0.24
N ASP A 12 14.72 -1.68 0.15
CA ASP A 12 15.10 -0.34 -0.32
C ASP A 12 14.68 -0.15 -1.78
N THR A 13 14.89 -1.16 -2.64
CA THR A 13 14.46 -1.14 -4.03
C THR A 13 12.93 -1.05 -4.17
N LEU A 14 12.18 -1.74 -3.31
CA LEU A 14 10.71 -1.69 -3.31
C LEU A 14 10.20 -0.30 -2.93
N VAL A 15 10.80 0.33 -1.92
CA VAL A 15 10.49 1.69 -1.48
C VAL A 15 10.74 2.68 -2.62
N ASP A 16 11.89 2.57 -3.31
CA ASP A 16 12.24 3.47 -4.40
C ASP A 16 11.31 3.31 -5.61
N ILE A 17 10.97 2.08 -6.00
CA ILE A 17 9.98 1.81 -7.06
C ILE A 17 8.60 2.37 -6.68
N HIS A 18 8.16 2.16 -5.42
CA HIS A 18 6.87 2.68 -4.96
C HIS A 18 6.84 4.20 -5.04
N ARG A 19 7.90 4.87 -4.58
CA ARG A 19 8.03 6.33 -4.66
C ARG A 19 7.95 6.81 -6.11
N GLN A 20 8.77 6.26 -6.99
CA GLN A 20 8.80 6.64 -8.40
C GLN A 20 7.42 6.47 -9.07
N ALA A 21 6.70 5.40 -8.74
CA ALA A 21 5.35 5.17 -9.21
C ALA A 21 4.38 6.24 -8.69
N ARG A 22 4.43 6.57 -7.38
CA ARG A 22 3.61 7.62 -6.78
C ARG A 22 3.89 9.00 -7.38
N ASP A 23 5.16 9.34 -7.57
CA ASP A 23 5.55 10.58 -8.26
C ASP A 23 4.93 10.67 -9.65
N THR A 24 4.86 9.55 -10.36
CA THR A 24 4.26 9.50 -11.70
C THR A 24 2.73 9.64 -11.67
N TYR A 25 2.07 9.03 -10.68
CA TYR A 25 0.59 9.00 -10.61
C TYR A 25 -0.03 10.22 -9.94
N TYR A 26 0.64 10.79 -8.94
CA TYR A 26 0.04 11.79 -8.05
C TYR A 26 0.59 13.20 -8.24
N ARG A 27 1.70 13.38 -8.96
CA ARG A 27 2.22 14.72 -9.23
C ARG A 27 1.22 15.51 -10.08
N GLY A 28 0.86 16.70 -9.60
CA GLY A 28 -0.22 17.51 -10.16
C GLY A 28 -1.65 17.08 -9.79
N VAL A 29 -1.82 16.00 -9.01
CA VAL A 29 -3.11 15.57 -8.44
C VAL A 29 -3.19 15.94 -6.95
N ILE A 30 -2.10 15.75 -6.20
CA ILE A 30 -1.97 16.14 -4.79
C ILE A 30 -0.86 17.19 -4.63
N PRO A 31 -0.84 17.95 -3.52
CA PRO A 31 0.24 18.90 -3.24
C PRO A 31 1.62 18.23 -3.20
N ASP A 32 2.60 18.87 -3.81
CA ASP A 32 3.96 18.32 -3.89
C ASP A 32 4.59 18.17 -2.50
N GLU A 33 4.24 19.03 -1.53
CA GLU A 33 4.74 18.94 -0.15
C GLU A 33 4.22 17.70 0.59
N GLU A 34 3.04 17.20 0.21
CA GLU A 34 2.48 15.95 0.74
C GLU A 34 3.10 14.73 0.07
N LEU A 35 3.46 14.84 -1.21
CA LEU A 35 4.07 13.77 -2.00
C LEU A 35 5.56 13.58 -1.69
N ASP A 36 6.28 14.67 -1.40
CA ASP A 36 7.72 14.69 -1.15
C ASP A 36 8.08 14.67 0.36
N ASP A 37 7.14 14.30 1.25
CA ASP A 37 7.37 14.22 2.70
C ASP A 37 8.49 13.19 3.03
N PRO A 38 9.64 13.63 3.57
CA PRO A 38 10.75 12.74 3.86
C PRO A 38 10.44 11.72 4.98
N ALA A 39 9.49 12.00 5.86
CA ALA A 39 9.07 11.06 6.90
C ALA A 39 8.40 9.81 6.29
N GLU A 40 7.72 9.99 5.16
CA GLU A 40 7.02 8.92 4.46
C GLU A 40 7.97 7.81 4.00
N ARG A 41 9.20 8.15 3.61
CA ARG A 41 10.19 7.16 3.19
C ARG A 41 10.56 6.20 4.31
N ALA A 42 10.81 6.72 5.51
CA ALA A 42 11.18 5.90 6.67
C ALA A 42 10.01 5.01 7.12
N GLU A 43 8.79 5.57 7.14
CA GLU A 43 7.58 4.84 7.47
C GLU A 43 7.29 3.73 6.46
N MET A 44 7.42 4.03 5.16
CA MET A 44 7.24 3.07 4.08
C MET A 44 8.24 1.93 4.16
N ARG A 45 9.53 2.23 4.39
CA ARG A 45 10.57 1.23 4.60
C ARG A 45 10.21 0.28 5.74
N ALA A 46 9.85 0.83 6.90
CA ALA A 46 9.44 0.03 8.06
C ALA A 46 8.18 -0.80 7.78
N ALA A 47 7.26 -0.30 6.94
CA ALA A 47 6.09 -1.06 6.52
C ALA A 47 6.47 -2.28 5.68
N TYR A 48 7.37 -2.14 4.70
CA TYR A 48 7.85 -3.26 3.88
C TYR A 48 8.64 -4.29 4.70
N GLU A 49 9.50 -3.85 5.64
CA GLU A 49 10.22 -4.75 6.56
C GLU A 49 9.26 -5.62 7.39
N ARG A 50 8.12 -5.04 7.82
CA ARG A 50 7.07 -5.80 8.52
C ARG A 50 6.23 -6.68 7.58
N ALA A 51 6.02 -6.24 6.33
CA ALA A 51 5.13 -6.88 5.37
C ALA A 51 5.70 -8.18 4.80
N ILE A 52 7.00 -8.20 4.49
CA ILE A 52 7.68 -9.33 3.85
C ILE A 52 7.60 -10.62 4.68
N PRO A 53 7.92 -10.62 5.99
CA PRO A 53 7.84 -11.84 6.80
C PRO A 53 6.42 -12.17 7.27
N LYS A 54 5.43 -11.29 7.06
CA LYS A 54 4.09 -11.44 7.61
C LYS A 54 3.36 -12.66 7.04
N PRO A 55 2.90 -13.62 7.87
CA PRO A 55 2.07 -14.73 7.40
C PRO A 55 0.78 -14.24 6.73
N GLY A 56 0.36 -14.89 5.64
CA GLY A 56 -0.79 -14.44 4.82
C GLY A 56 -0.49 -13.21 3.93
N ARG A 57 0.69 -12.62 4.14
CA ARG A 57 1.47 -11.71 3.29
C ARG A 57 2.10 -12.41 2.10
N ARG A 58 1.93 -11.94 0.85
CA ARG A 58 2.93 -12.27 -0.19
C ARG A 58 3.30 -11.05 -1.01
N LEU A 59 4.59 -10.74 -1.03
CA LEU A 59 5.18 -9.76 -1.94
C LEU A 59 5.99 -10.51 -3.00
N LEU A 60 5.79 -10.11 -4.26
CA LEU A 60 6.46 -10.66 -5.43
C LEU A 60 7.26 -9.56 -6.11
N CYS A 61 8.49 -9.84 -6.47
CA CYS A 61 9.36 -8.97 -7.25
C CYS A 61 9.42 -9.49 -8.70
N ALA A 62 9.30 -8.59 -9.66
CA ALA A 62 9.61 -8.84 -11.06
C ALA A 62 11.05 -8.42 -11.31
N GLU A 63 11.86 -9.35 -11.78
CA GLU A 63 13.27 -9.17 -12.08
C GLU A 63 13.52 -9.22 -13.59
N HIS A 64 14.27 -8.25 -14.09
CA HIS A 64 14.72 -8.14 -15.47
C HIS A 64 16.21 -7.84 -15.47
N ASP A 65 17.02 -8.67 -16.13
CA ASP A 65 18.49 -8.55 -16.20
C ASP A 65 19.18 -8.35 -14.84
N GLY A 66 18.72 -9.08 -13.81
CA GLY A 66 19.28 -9.01 -12.47
C GLY A 66 18.82 -7.81 -11.62
N ALA A 67 17.98 -6.94 -12.16
CA ALA A 67 17.40 -5.80 -11.45
C ALA A 67 15.92 -6.02 -11.16
N VAL A 68 15.47 -5.68 -9.95
CA VAL A 68 14.03 -5.62 -9.63
C VAL A 68 13.44 -4.38 -10.30
N VAL A 69 12.46 -4.58 -11.18
CA VAL A 69 11.83 -3.52 -11.97
C VAL A 69 10.38 -3.24 -11.55
N GLY A 70 9.82 -4.09 -10.68
CA GLY A 70 8.45 -3.93 -10.21
C GLY A 70 8.11 -4.93 -9.12
N PHE A 71 6.98 -4.71 -8.46
CA PHE A 71 6.50 -5.63 -7.44
C PHE A 71 4.97 -5.67 -7.36
N ALA A 72 4.46 -6.73 -6.75
CA ALA A 72 3.05 -6.88 -6.42
C ALA A 72 2.90 -7.41 -4.99
N ALA A 73 1.91 -6.93 -4.26
CA ALA A 73 1.58 -7.40 -2.92
C ALA A 73 0.17 -8.01 -2.89
N ARG A 74 0.02 -9.15 -2.22
CA ARG A 74 -1.29 -9.79 -2.01
C ARG A 74 -1.52 -10.15 -0.54
N SER A 75 -2.59 -9.57 -0.02
CA SER A 75 -3.33 -9.88 1.21
C SER A 75 -4.20 -11.13 1.14
N THR A 76 -3.96 -12.25 1.86
CA THR A 76 -5.07 -13.17 2.15
C THR A 76 -5.76 -12.73 3.43
N THR A 77 -6.73 -11.83 3.33
CA THR A 77 -7.65 -11.60 4.46
C THR A 77 -8.50 -12.86 4.60
N SER A 78 -8.29 -13.62 5.67
CA SER A 78 -9.18 -14.70 6.06
C SER A 78 -10.56 -14.13 6.38
N GLY A 79 -11.50 -14.26 5.44
CA GLY A 79 -12.93 -14.14 5.68
C GLY A 79 -13.54 -12.74 5.61
N ARG A 80 -13.93 -12.30 4.41
CA ARG A 80 -15.29 -11.74 4.29
C ARG A 80 -16.24 -12.93 4.51
N GLY A 81 -16.75 -13.11 5.73
CA GLY A 81 -17.93 -13.96 5.94
C GLY A 81 -19.08 -13.43 5.08
N PRO A 82 -20.07 -14.27 4.72
CA PRO A 82 -21.22 -13.78 3.97
C PRO A 82 -21.85 -12.62 4.74
N SER A 83 -21.87 -11.43 4.15
CA SER A 83 -22.69 -10.35 4.67
C SER A 83 -24.14 -10.79 4.54
N THR A 84 -24.74 -11.26 5.64
CA THR A 84 -26.19 -11.37 5.75
C THR A 84 -26.76 -9.99 5.38
N PRO A 85 -27.69 -9.87 4.43
CA PRO A 85 -28.33 -8.59 4.14
C PRO A 85 -29.24 -8.23 5.32
N GLY A 86 -28.66 -7.57 6.33
CA GLY A 86 -29.37 -7.03 7.47
C GLY A 86 -29.92 -5.64 7.13
N ALA A 87 -31.19 -5.62 6.74
CA ALA A 87 -32.14 -4.50 6.76
C ALA A 87 -31.59 -3.08 6.50
N ALA A 88 -31.91 -2.56 5.32
CA ALA A 88 -31.95 -1.12 5.06
C ALA A 88 -32.92 -0.44 6.05
N GLY A 89 -32.37 0.29 7.01
CA GLY A 89 -33.06 1.31 7.81
C GLY A 89 -32.64 2.69 7.31
N SER A 90 -33.63 3.50 6.92
CA SER A 90 -33.51 4.82 6.28
C SER A 90 -32.71 5.87 7.09
N PRO A 91 -32.17 6.91 6.42
CA PRO A 91 -31.29 7.89 7.03
C PRO A 91 -32.07 9.00 7.73
N THR A 92 -31.79 9.21 9.01
CA THR A 92 -32.13 10.47 9.70
C THR A 92 -30.97 10.85 10.61
N GLY A 93 -30.38 12.03 10.38
CA GLY A 93 -29.39 12.60 11.29
C GLY A 93 -28.26 13.34 10.58
N THR A 94 -28.41 14.65 10.47
CA THR A 94 -27.35 15.62 10.20
C THR A 94 -26.11 15.34 11.05
N SER A 95 -24.95 15.16 10.41
CA SER A 95 -23.66 15.46 11.04
C SER A 95 -22.70 16.08 10.01
N ALA A 96 -22.03 17.14 10.47
CA ALA A 96 -20.99 17.88 9.76
C ALA A 96 -19.86 16.95 9.26
N PRO A 97 -19.09 17.34 8.23
CA PRO A 97 -18.01 16.51 7.74
C PRO A 97 -16.96 16.29 8.83
N ALA A 98 -16.76 15.02 9.19
CA ALA A 98 -15.63 14.60 9.99
C ALA A 98 -14.31 15.01 9.30
N PRO A 99 -13.28 15.45 10.04
CA PRO A 99 -11.98 15.68 9.45
C PRO A 99 -11.50 14.38 8.79
N VAL A 100 -11.07 14.48 7.53
CA VAL A 100 -10.37 13.41 6.81
C VAL A 100 -9.11 13.06 7.60
N THR A 101 -9.25 12.10 8.51
CA THR A 101 -8.12 11.51 9.22
C THR A 101 -7.24 10.88 8.16
N ARG A 102 -5.98 11.35 8.12
CA ARG A 102 -4.87 10.90 7.27
C ARG A 102 -5.09 9.44 6.87
N GLY A 103 -5.41 9.25 5.60
CA GLY A 103 -5.87 7.97 5.06
C GLY A 103 -4.94 6.85 5.51
N SER A 104 -5.49 5.95 6.31
CA SER A 104 -5.00 4.58 6.41
C SER A 104 -5.22 3.89 5.07
N TYR A 105 -4.49 4.33 4.04
CA TYR A 105 -4.33 3.55 2.83
C TYR A 105 -3.47 2.35 3.21
N GLY A 106 -4.14 1.33 3.73
CA GLY A 106 -3.57 0.01 3.99
C GLY A 106 -3.11 -0.59 2.67
N CYS A 107 -1.90 -0.23 2.26
CA CYS A 107 -1.19 -0.78 1.11
C CYS A 107 0.27 -1.09 1.49
N ALA A 108 0.50 -1.72 2.64
CA ALA A 108 1.73 -2.44 3.00
C ALA A 108 1.49 -3.35 4.20
#